data_AF-A5CLP5-F1
#
_entry.id   AF-A5CLP5-F1
#
_cell.length_a   1.000
_cell.length_b   1.000
_cell.length_c   1.000
_cell.angle_alpha   90.00
_cell.angle_beta   90.00
_cell.angle_gamma   90.00
#
_symmetry.space_group_name_H-M   'P 1'
#
loop_
_entity.id
_entity.type
_entity.pdbx_description
1 polymer ?
#
loop_
_entity_poly.entity_id
_entity_poly.type
_entity_poly.pdbx_seq_one_letter_code
_entity_poly.pdbx_strand_id
1 'polypeptide(L)'
;MNKVKGDVTRLVRGLETHPWAHQEAGYWRVQVEDSPVLGYVMRIRAELGEPFTYEVYADARAERGQWIWIHREASLNAAVAWMMQRSDRLVALATQHAPPAPTDADEDPKAGV
;
A
#
# COMPACT_ATOMS: atom_id res chain seq x y z
N MET A 1 -12.22 4.21 41.59
CA MET A 1 -11.89 4.74 40.25
C MET A 1 -11.11 3.69 39.47
N ASN A 2 -11.73 3.00 38.52
CA ASN A 2 -11.01 2.05 37.67
C ASN A 2 -10.57 2.78 36.40
N LYS A 3 -9.25 2.88 36.20
CA LYS A 3 -8.65 3.40 34.96
C LYS A 3 -9.04 2.48 33.81
N VAL A 4 -9.95 2.93 32.95
CA VAL A 4 -10.21 2.28 31.67
C VAL A 4 -9.00 2.55 30.78
N LYS A 5 -8.03 1.63 30.79
CA LYS A 5 -6.91 1.66 29.85
C LYS A 5 -7.52 1.32 28.49
N GLY A 6 -7.75 2.35 27.68
CA GLY A 6 -8.28 2.22 26.32
C GLY A 6 -7.52 1.14 25.58
N ASP A 7 -8.20 0.03 25.36
CA ASP A 7 -7.67 -1.19 24.79
C ASP A 7 -7.44 -0.93 23.30
N VAL A 8 -6.26 -0.40 22.95
CA VAL A 8 -5.82 -0.18 21.56
C VAL A 8 -5.98 -1.48 20.74
N THR A 9 -5.85 -2.63 21.39
CA THR A 9 -6.06 -3.97 20.83
C THR A 9 -7.50 -4.23 20.36
N ARG A 10 -8.51 -3.53 20.89
CA ARG A 10 -9.91 -3.69 20.46
C ARG A 10 -10.23 -2.97 19.15
N LEU A 11 -9.45 -1.95 18.77
CA LEU A 11 -9.53 -1.29 17.45
C LEU A 11 -9.00 -2.18 16.31
N VAL A 12 -8.23 -3.22 16.66
CA VAL A 12 -7.58 -4.16 15.73
C VAL A 12 -8.43 -5.42 15.49
N ARG A 13 -9.47 -5.68 16.30
CA ARG A 13 -10.23 -6.95 16.30
C ARG A 13 -11.24 -7.15 15.16
N GLY A 14 -11.23 -6.29 14.14
CA GLY A 14 -12.13 -6.39 12.98
C GLY A 14 -11.44 -5.98 11.69
N LEU A 15 -10.18 -6.36 11.52
CA LEU A 15 -9.45 -6.11 10.28
C LEU A 15 -10.08 -6.95 9.18
N GLU A 16 -10.67 -6.25 8.20
CA GLU A 16 -11.21 -6.87 7.00
C GLU A 16 -10.10 -7.73 6.36
N THR A 17 -10.41 -9.00 6.13
CA THR A 17 -9.53 -9.92 5.43
C THR A 17 -9.99 -10.05 3.98
N HIS A 18 -9.04 -10.08 3.06
CA HIS A 18 -9.33 -10.23 1.64
C HIS A 18 -8.23 -11.10 1.02
N PRO A 19 -8.56 -12.06 0.12
CA PRO A 19 -7.57 -13.01 -0.44
C PRO A 19 -6.38 -12.33 -1.12
N TRP A 20 -6.61 -11.19 -1.77
CA TRP A 20 -5.58 -10.39 -2.44
C TRP A 20 -5.06 -9.21 -1.62
N ALA A 21 -5.50 -9.03 -0.38
CA ALA A 21 -5.06 -7.91 0.46
C ALA A 21 -4.31 -8.47 1.69
N HIS A 22 -2.99 -8.44 1.60
CA HIS A 22 -2.11 -8.93 2.65
C HIS A 22 -1.90 -7.81 3.67
N GLN A 23 -2.28 -8.07 4.91
CA GLN A 23 -2.13 -7.10 5.97
C GLN A 23 -0.66 -6.96 6.38
N GLU A 24 -0.21 -5.72 6.44
CA GLU A 24 1.10 -5.32 6.97
C GLU A 24 0.92 -4.39 8.19
N ALA A 25 1.91 -3.56 8.51
CA ALA A 25 1.94 -2.68 9.67
C ALA A 25 0.93 -1.50 9.60
N GLY A 26 -0.37 -1.81 9.61
CA GLY A 26 -1.47 -0.84 9.66
C GLY A 26 -2.12 -0.53 8.29
N TYR A 27 -1.71 -1.21 7.23
CA TYR A 27 -2.27 -1.09 5.88
C TYR A 27 -2.31 -2.46 5.21
N TRP A 28 -2.97 -2.55 4.05
CA TRP A 28 -2.99 -3.75 3.23
C TRP A 28 -2.16 -3.54 1.97
N ARG A 29 -1.26 -4.47 1.66
CA ARG A 29 -0.61 -4.59 0.36
C ARG A 29 -1.49 -5.45 -0.54
N VAL A 30 -1.87 -4.92 -1.70
CA VAL A 30 -2.77 -5.60 -2.64
C VAL A 30 -1.97 -6.25 -3.75
N GLN A 31 -2.03 -7.59 -3.82
CA GLN A 31 -1.33 -8.41 -4.81
C GLN A 31 -2.20 -9.60 -5.20
N VAL A 32 -2.33 -9.85 -6.50
CA VAL A 32 -3.10 -10.98 -7.03
C VAL A 32 -2.13 -12.10 -7.39
N GLU A 33 -2.10 -13.17 -6.58
CA GLU A 33 -1.20 -14.31 -6.78
C GLU A 33 0.26 -13.83 -6.95
N ASP A 34 0.94 -14.28 -7.99
CA ASP A 34 2.33 -13.91 -8.32
C ASP A 34 2.43 -12.65 -9.20
N SER A 35 1.34 -11.89 -9.36
CA SER A 35 1.33 -10.65 -10.14
C SER A 35 2.09 -9.53 -9.44
N PRO A 36 2.49 -8.46 -10.16
CA PRO A 36 3.01 -7.26 -9.53
C PRO A 36 2.06 -6.68 -8.47
N VAL A 37 2.63 -5.96 -7.52
CA VAL A 37 1.85 -5.25 -6.49
C VAL A 37 1.00 -4.18 -7.16
N LEU A 38 -0.30 -4.17 -6.87
CA LEU A 38 -1.20 -3.15 -7.41
C LEU A 38 -1.15 -1.86 -6.59
N GLY A 39 -0.75 -1.95 -5.33
CA GLY A 39 -0.57 -0.82 -4.43
C GLY A 39 -0.96 -1.16 -3.00
N TYR A 40 -1.35 -0.14 -2.25
CA TYR A 40 -1.62 -0.22 -0.83
C TYR A 40 -2.97 0.39 -0.47
N VAL A 41 -3.64 -0.17 0.52
CA VAL A 41 -4.89 0.37 1.08
C VAL A 41 -4.68 0.76 2.52
N MET A 42 -5.03 2.00 2.88
CA MET A 42 -5.02 2.48 4.26
C MET A 42 -6.43 2.75 4.75
N ARG A 43 -6.72 2.30 5.96
CA ARG A 43 -7.99 2.58 6.63
C ARG A 43 -7.86 3.87 7.42
N ILE A 44 -8.56 4.90 6.95
CA ILE A 44 -8.52 6.26 7.50
C ILE A 44 -9.89 6.61 8.09
N ARG A 45 -9.88 7.42 9.13
CA ARG A 45 -11.07 8.08 9.68
C ARG A 45 -10.70 9.54 9.96
N ALA A 46 -11.41 10.47 9.33
CA ALA A 46 -11.09 11.89 9.45
C ALA A 46 -11.41 12.41 10.86
N GLU A 47 -12.59 12.08 11.38
CA GLU A 47 -13.02 12.53 12.71
C GLU A 47 -13.57 11.40 13.59
N LEU A 48 -13.51 11.59 14.92
CA LEU A 48 -14.06 10.62 15.86
C LEU A 48 -15.58 10.60 15.77
N GLY A 49 -16.13 9.51 15.24
CA GLY A 49 -17.57 9.33 15.04
C GLY A 49 -17.96 9.15 13.57
N GLU A 50 -17.07 9.50 12.65
CA GLU A 50 -17.26 9.23 11.23
C GLU A 50 -16.98 7.77 10.86
N PRO A 51 -17.62 7.26 9.78
CA PRO A 51 -17.28 5.96 9.24
C PRO A 51 -15.83 5.94 8.76
N PHE A 52 -15.22 4.75 8.83
CA PHE A 52 -13.93 4.54 8.21
C PHE A 52 -14.04 4.53 6.69
N THR A 53 -12.97 4.96 6.04
CA THR A 53 -12.80 4.88 4.60
C THR A 53 -11.47 4.24 4.26
N TYR A 54 -11.37 3.74 3.04
CA TYR A 54 -10.24 2.97 2.55
C TYR A 54 -9.61 3.73 1.41
N GLU A 55 -8.47 4.34 1.69
CA GLU A 55 -7.71 5.10 0.70
C GLU A 55 -6.74 4.19 -0.02
N VAL A 56 -6.73 4.29 -1.34
CA VAL A 56 -5.87 3.53 -2.26
C VAL A 56 -4.66 4.38 -2.62
N TYR A 57 -3.50 3.78 -2.49
CA TYR A 57 -2.20 4.34 -2.84
C TYR A 57 -1.54 3.45 -3.88
N ALA A 58 -0.84 4.06 -4.83
CA ALA A 58 -0.08 3.29 -5.82
C ALA A 58 1.19 2.67 -5.20
N ASP A 59 1.68 1.60 -5.82
CA ASP A 59 3.05 1.10 -5.58
C ASP A 59 4.08 2.01 -6.26
N ALA A 60 4.05 3.29 -5.90
CA ALA A 60 4.85 4.35 -6.48
C ALA A 60 5.09 5.44 -5.45
N ARG A 61 6.23 6.11 -5.58
CA ARG A 61 6.58 7.27 -4.77
C ARG A 61 6.63 8.52 -5.64
N ALA A 62 6.09 9.62 -5.12
CA ALA A 62 6.33 10.95 -5.67
C ALA A 62 7.80 11.35 -5.48
N GLU A 63 8.24 12.44 -6.13
CA GLU A 63 9.63 12.93 -6.08
C GLU A 63 10.17 13.13 -4.66
N ARG A 64 9.30 13.44 -3.70
CA ARG A 64 9.64 13.62 -2.28
C ARG A 64 9.56 12.35 -1.44
N GLY A 65 9.45 11.17 -2.09
CA GLY A 65 9.36 9.88 -1.40
C GLY A 65 8.01 9.59 -0.75
N GLN A 66 6.96 10.35 -1.05
CA GLN A 66 5.61 10.15 -0.50
C GLN A 66 4.84 9.13 -1.33
N TRP A 67 3.96 8.34 -0.72
CA TRP A 67 3.03 7.51 -1.49
C TRP A 67 2.07 8.37 -2.32
N ILE A 68 1.81 7.93 -3.54
CA ILE A 68 0.87 8.61 -4.44
C ILE A 68 -0.54 8.15 -4.07
N TRP A 69 -1.36 9.04 -3.52
CA TRP A 69 -2.78 8.81 -3.29
C TRP A 69 -3.53 8.76 -4.63
N ILE A 70 -4.43 7.79 -4.78
CA ILE A 70 -5.12 7.52 -6.05
C ILE A 70 -6.62 7.67 -5.92
N HIS A 71 -7.22 7.03 -4.91
CA HIS A 71 -8.67 6.88 -4.83
C HIS A 71 -9.12 6.60 -3.39
N ARG A 72 -10.43 6.72 -3.13
CA ARG A 72 -11.03 6.44 -1.81
C ARG A 72 -12.29 5.61 -1.99
N GLU A 73 -12.44 4.60 -1.15
CA GLU A 73 -13.57 3.68 -1.14
C GLU A 73 -14.16 3.50 0.27
N ALA A 74 -15.39 2.97 0.32
CA ALA A 74 -16.13 2.77 1.57
C ALA A 74 -15.77 1.47 2.32
N SER A 75 -15.12 0.51 1.67
CA SER A 75 -14.71 -0.78 2.27
C SER A 75 -13.40 -1.29 1.66
N LEU A 76 -12.71 -2.23 2.32
CA LEU A 76 -11.53 -2.88 1.75
C LEU A 76 -11.90 -3.66 0.48
N ASN A 77 -13.04 -4.34 0.48
CA ASN A 77 -13.51 -5.09 -0.69
C ASN A 77 -13.72 -4.19 -1.91
N ALA A 78 -14.35 -3.02 -1.73
CA ALA A 78 -14.54 -2.05 -2.79
C ALA A 78 -13.19 -1.49 -3.29
N ALA A 79 -12.26 -1.20 -2.38
CA ALA A 79 -10.91 -0.76 -2.73
C ALA A 79 -10.16 -1.80 -3.57
N VAL A 80 -10.17 -3.07 -3.15
CA VAL A 80 -9.50 -4.15 -3.90
C VAL A 80 -10.15 -4.36 -5.26
N ALA A 81 -11.49 -4.39 -5.33
CA ALA A 81 -12.21 -4.50 -6.60
C ALA A 81 -11.87 -3.34 -7.55
N TRP A 82 -11.77 -2.11 -7.03
CA TRP A 82 -11.38 -0.94 -7.82
C TRP A 82 -9.96 -1.08 -8.37
N MET A 83 -9.02 -1.56 -7.55
CA MET A 83 -7.62 -1.77 -7.94
C MET A 83 -7.50 -2.85 -9.02
N MET A 84 -8.20 -3.96 -8.88
CA MET A 84 -8.20 -5.02 -9.90
C MET A 84 -8.76 -4.57 -11.24
N GLN A 85 -9.86 -3.81 -11.25
CA GLN A 85 -10.42 -3.26 -12.49
C GLN A 85 -9.46 -2.31 -13.21
N ARG A 86 -8.39 -1.86 -12.54
CA ARG A 86 -7.40 -0.90 -13.04
C ARG A 86 -5.97 -1.42 -12.91
N SER A 87 -5.78 -2.73 -12.81
CA SER A 87 -4.49 -3.37 -12.56
C SER A 87 -3.40 -2.85 -13.49
N ASP A 88 -3.68 -2.83 -14.80
CA ASP A 88 -2.69 -2.44 -15.82
C ASP A 88 -2.22 -0.99 -15.65
N ARG A 89 -3.15 -0.10 -15.26
CA ARG A 89 -2.83 1.31 -15.04
C ARG A 89 -2.00 1.51 -13.78
N LEU A 90 -2.28 0.74 -12.73
CA LEU A 90 -1.52 0.80 -11.47
C LEU A 90 -0.10 0.27 -11.66
N VAL A 91 0.05 -0.84 -12.39
CA VAL A 91 1.36 -1.41 -12.74
C VAL A 91 2.16 -0.47 -13.65
N ALA A 92 1.51 0.14 -14.64
CA ALA A 92 2.16 1.12 -15.50
C ALA A 92 2.63 2.35 -14.71
N LEU A 93 1.82 2.83 -13.76
CA LEU A 93 2.20 3.94 -12.89
C LEU A 93 3.40 3.57 -12.00
N ALA A 94 3.40 2.38 -11.40
CA ALA A 94 4.54 1.90 -10.61
C ALA A 94 5.83 1.85 -11.45
N THR A 95 5.73 1.37 -12.69
CA THR A 95 6.88 1.29 -13.61
C THR A 95 7.40 2.67 -14.00
N GLN A 96 6.52 3.65 -14.23
CA GLN A 96 6.89 5.03 -14.56
C GLN A 96 7.63 5.74 -13.41
N HIS A 97 7.33 5.36 -12.17
CA HIS A 97 7.90 5.95 -10.96
C HIS A 97 9.02 5.09 -10.34
N ALA A 98 9.36 3.95 -10.94
CA ALA A 98 10.46 3.14 -10.49
C ALA A 98 11.78 3.92 -10.66
N PRO A 99 12.66 3.96 -9.65
CA PRO A 99 13.99 4.50 -9.84
C PRO A 99 14.68 3.74 -10.99
N PRO A 100 15.54 4.41 -11.78
CA PRO A 100 16.31 3.71 -12.79
C PRO A 100 17.03 2.54 -12.12
N ALA A 101 16.98 1.36 -12.75
CA ALA A 101 17.73 0.22 -12.28
C ALA A 101 19.18 0.66 -12.05
N PRO A 102 19.84 0.26 -10.96
CA PRO A 102 21.24 0.56 -10.78
C PRO A 102 21.95 0.05 -12.04
N THR A 103 22.47 0.97 -12.84
CA THR A 103 23.39 0.61 -13.90
C THR A 103 24.57 0.01 -13.16
N ASP A 104 24.82 -1.29 -13.35
CA ASP A 104 26.10 -1.91 -12.98
C ASP A 104 27.21 -1.16 -13.72
N ALA A 105 27.64 -0.03 -13.15
CA ALA A 105 28.73 0.79 -13.61
C ALA A 105 29.93 0.47 -12.71
N ASP A 106 30.92 -0.12 -13.36
CA ASP A 106 32.27 -0.41 -12.91
C ASP A 106 32.45 -1.59 -11.93
N GLU A 107 32.34 -2.78 -12.51
CA GLU A 107 33.41 -3.75 -12.38
C GLU A 107 34.73 -3.07 -12.80
N ASP A 108 35.53 -2.58 -11.86
CA ASP A 108 36.93 -2.20 -12.09
C ASP A 108 37.79 -3.46 -11.81
N PRO A 109 38.19 -4.21 -12.85
CA PRO A 109 39.17 -5.26 -12.69
C PRO A 109 40.57 -4.64 -12.74
N LYS A 110 41.01 -3.94 -11.69
CA LYS A 110 42.45 -3.76 -11.48
C LYS A 110 43.04 -4.96 -10.76
N ALA A 111 43.24 -6.01 -11.55
CA ALA A 111 44.39 -6.89 -11.39
C ALA A 111 45.60 -6.26 -12.09
N GLY A 112 46.76 -6.22 -11.42
CA GLY A 112 48.06 -6.27 -12.07
C GLY A 112 48.91 -4.99 -12.05
N VAL A 113 49.79 -4.88 -11.04
CA VAL A 113 51.27 -4.79 -11.08
C VAL A 113 51.78 -4.08 -9.83
#